data_AF-A0A7C7QH41-F1
#
_entry.id   AF-A0A7C7QH41-F1
#
_cell.length_a   1.000
_cell.length_b   1.000
_cell.length_c   1.000
_cell.angle_alpha   90.00
_cell.angle_beta   90.00
_cell.angle_gamma   90.00
#
_symmetry.space_group_name_H-M   'P 1'
#
loop_
_entity.id
_entity.type
_entity.pdbx_description
1 polymer ?
#
loop_
_entity_poly.entity_id
_entity_poly.type
_entity_poly.pdbx_seq_one_letter_code
_entity_poly.pdbx_strand_id
1 'polypeptide(L)'
;MAHYSEIRDSARQAMEQLAPFGELLNPEERQYLVDHGTVRSVIPGERICVHQQLDCRVYLLVIGEVAVTEGVERRELTRLGPGEMFGEIGALFRLPRIADVTATKPSVVLELPGDVLEKIIAGRPELHSRLVEEYHKRITRTALHTAPLFSHLPDDLLERLADQASLVGIPAGGSIVMQDEQGDALYVIVHGSVTVTQETADGPREIARLRGGDHFGERSFLTGEARNATVTALMRIEALRFDFPGFQAIIRDYPALGDGMK
;
A
#
# COMPACT_ATOMS: atom_id res chain seq x y z
N MET A 1 -35.37 -17.02 -0.66
CA MET A 1 -34.39 -18.09 -0.92
C MET A 1 -33.80 -17.99 -2.33
N ALA A 2 -34.59 -17.84 -3.40
CA ALA A 2 -34.09 -17.69 -4.78
C ALA A 2 -33.07 -16.52 -4.97
N HIS A 3 -33.39 -15.33 -4.46
CA HIS A 3 -32.49 -14.17 -4.57
C HIS A 3 -31.14 -14.35 -3.84
N TYR A 4 -31.10 -15.19 -2.80
CA TYR A 4 -29.88 -15.45 -2.03
C TYR A 4 -28.98 -16.48 -2.71
N SER A 5 -29.52 -17.45 -3.45
CA SER A 5 -28.71 -18.35 -4.27
C SER A 5 -28.15 -17.65 -5.50
N GLU A 6 -28.95 -16.79 -6.15
CA GLU A 6 -28.51 -15.99 -7.31
C GLU A 6 -27.31 -15.08 -6.97
N ILE A 7 -27.32 -14.45 -5.79
CA ILE A 7 -26.20 -13.59 -5.36
C ILE A 7 -24.97 -14.43 -5.00
N ARG A 8 -25.14 -15.62 -4.41
CA ARG A 8 -24.01 -16.53 -4.16
C ARG A 8 -23.40 -17.08 -5.43
N ASP A 9 -24.22 -17.38 -6.44
CA ASP A 9 -23.74 -17.79 -7.76
C ASP A 9 -23.03 -16.62 -8.47
N SER A 10 -23.54 -15.40 -8.33
CA SER A 10 -22.85 -14.19 -8.81
C SER A 10 -21.52 -13.97 -8.08
N ALA A 11 -21.44 -14.24 -6.78
CA ALA A 11 -20.20 -14.16 -6.02
C ALA A 11 -19.19 -15.22 -6.48
N ARG A 12 -19.65 -16.43 -6.80
CA ARG A 12 -18.81 -17.48 -7.39
C ARG A 12 -18.27 -17.04 -8.75
N GLN A 13 -19.11 -16.47 -9.61
CA GLN A 13 -18.70 -15.96 -10.92
C GLN A 13 -17.72 -14.77 -10.79
N ALA A 14 -17.95 -13.86 -9.85
CA ALA A 14 -17.02 -12.77 -9.56
C ALA A 14 -15.66 -13.31 -9.07
N MET A 15 -15.62 -14.40 -8.30
CA MET A 15 -14.37 -15.06 -7.91
C MET A 15 -13.61 -15.67 -9.09
N GLU A 16 -14.29 -16.09 -10.16
CA GLU A 16 -13.61 -16.58 -11.37
C GLU A 16 -12.90 -15.44 -12.11
N GLN A 17 -13.50 -14.24 -12.07
CA GLN A 17 -12.96 -13.03 -12.65
C GLN A 17 -12.01 -12.28 -11.72
N LEU A 18 -11.69 -12.87 -10.56
CA LEU A 18 -10.88 -12.21 -9.54
C LEU A 18 -9.49 -11.93 -10.06
N ALA A 19 -9.17 -10.70 -10.39
CA ALA A 19 -7.81 -10.33 -10.73
C ALA A 19 -7.00 -10.13 -9.43
N PRO A 20 -5.83 -10.77 -9.25
CA PRO A 20 -5.16 -11.77 -10.09
C PRO A 20 -5.42 -13.25 -9.69
N PHE A 21 -6.32 -13.55 -8.76
CA PHE A 21 -6.42 -14.87 -8.09
C PHE A 21 -7.42 -15.87 -8.69
N GLY A 22 -8.36 -15.43 -9.51
CA GLY A 22 -9.52 -16.23 -9.93
C GLY A 22 -9.15 -17.46 -10.74
N GLU A 23 -8.12 -17.33 -11.58
CA GLU A 23 -7.53 -18.45 -12.33
C GLU A 23 -6.74 -19.41 -11.44
N LEU A 24 -6.19 -18.91 -10.33
CA LEU A 24 -5.39 -19.71 -9.41
C LEU A 24 -6.24 -20.46 -8.40
N LEU A 25 -7.42 -19.96 -8.04
CA LEU A 25 -8.37 -20.63 -7.14
C LEU A 25 -9.10 -21.78 -7.85
N ASN A 26 -9.06 -22.97 -7.27
CA ASN A 26 -9.84 -24.11 -7.77
C ASN A 26 -11.32 -23.99 -7.34
N PRO A 27 -12.24 -24.78 -7.94
CA PRO A 27 -13.67 -24.69 -7.62
C PRO A 27 -14.01 -24.94 -6.14
N GLU A 28 -13.30 -25.85 -5.46
CA GLU A 28 -13.53 -26.16 -4.05
C GLU A 28 -13.12 -25.00 -3.14
N GLU A 29 -12.02 -24.32 -3.46
CA GLU A 29 -11.53 -23.14 -2.73
C GLU A 29 -12.46 -21.95 -2.93
N ARG A 30 -12.96 -21.72 -4.15
CA ARG A 30 -13.97 -20.68 -4.39
C ARG A 30 -15.24 -20.97 -3.59
N GLN A 31 -15.69 -22.23 -3.59
CA GLN A 31 -16.85 -22.64 -2.80
C GLN A 31 -16.59 -22.44 -1.31
N TYR A 32 -15.41 -22.81 -0.82
CA TYR A 32 -14.99 -22.59 0.57
C TYR A 32 -15.06 -21.11 0.96
N LEU A 33 -14.52 -20.21 0.14
CA LEU A 33 -14.61 -18.76 0.37
C LEU A 33 -16.08 -18.30 0.41
N VAL A 34 -16.91 -18.69 -0.56
CA VAL A 34 -18.33 -18.31 -0.57
C VAL A 34 -19.07 -18.82 0.66
N ASP A 35 -18.78 -20.02 1.13
CA ASP A 35 -19.44 -20.62 2.29
C ASP A 35 -19.04 -19.97 3.62
N HIS A 36 -17.85 -19.39 3.68
CA HIS A 36 -17.33 -18.70 4.87
C HIS A 36 -17.44 -17.17 4.77
N GLY A 37 -17.95 -16.65 3.65
CA GLY A 37 -18.18 -15.24 3.42
C GLY A 37 -19.61 -14.81 3.72
N THR A 38 -19.77 -13.55 4.11
CA THR A 38 -21.08 -12.92 4.29
C THR A 38 -21.36 -11.98 3.13
N VAL A 39 -22.45 -12.24 2.41
CA VAL A 39 -22.94 -11.33 1.37
C VAL A 39 -23.55 -10.11 2.04
N ARG A 40 -23.09 -8.92 1.65
CA ARG A 40 -23.57 -7.64 2.16
C ARG A 40 -23.89 -6.67 1.02
N SER A 41 -25.06 -6.05 1.07
CA SER A 41 -25.42 -4.92 0.22
C SER A 41 -24.90 -3.62 0.83
N VAL A 42 -24.40 -2.74 -0.02
CA VAL A 42 -23.78 -1.46 0.34
C VAL A 42 -24.42 -0.36 -0.51
N ILE A 43 -24.85 0.72 0.12
CA ILE A 43 -25.49 1.85 -0.57
C ILE A 43 -24.45 2.88 -1.05
N PRO A 44 -24.74 3.69 -2.09
CA PRO A 44 -23.85 4.76 -2.50
C PRO A 44 -23.47 5.69 -1.34
N GLY A 45 -22.19 6.04 -1.24
CA GLY A 45 -21.62 6.88 -0.19
C GLY A 45 -21.26 6.15 1.11
N GLU A 46 -21.62 4.87 1.25
CA GLU A 46 -21.22 4.07 2.41
C GLU A 46 -19.74 3.69 2.32
N ARG A 47 -18.98 3.97 3.39
CA ARG A 47 -17.57 3.59 3.52
C ARG A 47 -17.45 2.17 4.03
N ILE A 48 -16.79 1.32 3.25
CA ILE A 48 -16.56 -0.09 3.53
C ILE A 48 -15.23 -0.26 4.27
N CYS A 49 -14.18 0.42 3.80
CA CYS A 49 -12.91 0.57 4.49
C CYS A 49 -12.72 2.03 4.89
N VAL A 50 -12.17 2.25 6.08
CA VAL A 50 -11.81 3.59 6.56
C VAL A 50 -10.31 3.65 6.76
N HIS A 51 -9.65 4.65 6.18
CA HIS A 51 -8.20 4.83 6.29
C HIS A 51 -7.74 4.84 7.77
N GLN A 52 -6.57 4.24 8.03
CA GLN A 52 -5.97 4.02 9.36
C GLN A 52 -6.77 3.12 10.31
N GLN A 53 -7.93 2.62 9.92
CA GLN A 53 -8.66 1.66 10.76
C GLN A 53 -7.97 0.30 10.74
N LEU A 54 -7.83 -0.32 11.91
CA LEU A 54 -7.46 -1.74 12.01
C LEU A 54 -8.72 -2.58 11.74
N ASP A 55 -8.67 -3.35 10.66
CA ASP A 55 -9.74 -4.26 10.27
C ASP A 55 -9.14 -5.44 9.49
N CYS A 56 -9.46 -6.65 9.92
CA CYS A 56 -8.93 -7.89 9.38
C CYS A 56 -9.82 -8.53 8.31
N ARG A 57 -10.81 -7.81 7.80
CA ARG A 57 -11.71 -8.31 6.74
C ARG A 57 -11.21 -8.01 5.34
N VAL A 58 -11.54 -8.92 4.44
CA VAL A 58 -11.33 -8.81 3.00
C VAL A 58 -12.69 -8.71 2.33
N TYR A 59 -12.78 -7.94 1.25
CA TYR A 59 -14.00 -7.75 0.51
C TYR A 59 -13.77 -8.10 -0.95
N LEU A 60 -14.65 -8.91 -1.52
CA LEU A 60 -14.76 -9.12 -2.96
C LEU A 60 -15.97 -8.35 -3.46
N LEU A 61 -15.78 -7.47 -4.44
CA LEU A 61 -16.88 -6.77 -5.09
C LEU A 61 -17.59 -7.72 -6.06
N VAL A 62 -18.86 -8.01 -5.79
CA VAL A 62 -19.68 -8.95 -6.60
C VAL A 62 -20.50 -8.18 -7.63
N ILE A 63 -21.10 -7.07 -7.22
CA ILE A 63 -21.90 -6.17 -8.05
C ILE A 63 -21.56 -4.75 -7.65
N GLY A 64 -21.58 -3.83 -8.61
CA GLY A 64 -21.47 -2.41 -8.33
C GLY A 64 -20.08 -1.88 -8.60
N GLU A 65 -19.68 -0.86 -7.84
CA GLU A 65 -18.41 -0.14 -8.00
C GLU A 65 -18.11 0.62 -6.73
N VAL A 66 -16.83 0.63 -6.38
CA VAL A 66 -16.30 1.36 -5.24
C VAL A 66 -15.16 2.26 -5.70
N ALA A 67 -15.05 3.44 -5.10
CA ALA A 67 -13.90 4.32 -5.27
C ALA A 67 -12.92 4.08 -4.11
N VAL A 68 -11.64 3.99 -4.45
CA VAL A 68 -10.54 3.98 -3.49
C VAL A 68 -10.01 5.40 -3.40
N THR A 69 -10.04 5.98 -2.21
CA THR A 69 -9.66 7.38 -1.98
C THR A 69 -8.69 7.49 -0.80
N GLU A 70 -7.81 8.48 -0.83
CA GLU A 70 -6.83 8.70 0.24
C GLU A 70 -6.62 10.21 0.50
N GLY A 71 -6.10 10.53 1.70
CA GLY A 71 -5.82 11.90 2.13
C GLY A 71 -7.04 12.72 2.54
N VAL A 72 -6.78 13.94 3.04
CA VAL A 72 -7.81 14.85 3.58
C VAL A 72 -8.79 15.30 2.49
N GLU A 73 -8.31 15.51 1.28
CA GLU A 73 -9.12 15.89 0.12
C GLU A 73 -9.83 14.71 -0.55
N ARG A 74 -9.64 13.48 -0.03
CA ARG A 74 -10.18 12.22 -0.59
C ARG A 74 -9.92 12.10 -2.09
N ARG A 75 -8.65 12.28 -2.47
CA ARG A 75 -8.22 12.09 -3.86
C ARG A 75 -8.58 10.66 -4.29
N GLU A 76 -9.30 10.53 -5.41
CA GLU A 76 -9.60 9.22 -6.01
C GLU A 76 -8.31 8.64 -6.60
N LEU A 77 -7.89 7.49 -6.08
CA LEU A 77 -6.71 6.76 -6.56
C LEU A 77 -7.08 5.83 -7.71
N THR A 78 -8.23 5.16 -7.57
CA THR A 78 -8.77 4.25 -8.57
C THR A 78 -10.23 3.88 -8.26
N ARG A 79 -10.87 3.18 -9.19
CA ARG A 79 -12.18 2.56 -9.00
C ARG A 79 -12.06 1.06 -9.17
N LEU A 80 -12.77 0.33 -8.33
CA LEU A 80 -12.83 -1.12 -8.39
C LEU A 80 -14.22 -1.56 -8.84
N GLY A 81 -14.26 -2.55 -9.73
CA GLY A 81 -15.45 -3.18 -10.29
C GLY A 81 -15.66 -4.62 -9.83
N PRO A 82 -16.72 -5.28 -10.33
CA PRO A 82 -17.01 -6.68 -10.03
C PRO A 82 -15.81 -7.59 -10.31
N GLY A 83 -15.55 -8.53 -9.41
CA GLY A 83 -14.39 -9.39 -9.43
C GLY A 83 -13.17 -8.81 -8.70
N GLU A 84 -13.11 -7.52 -8.41
CA GLU A 84 -11.95 -6.96 -7.72
C GLU A 84 -12.05 -7.10 -6.19
N MET A 85 -10.90 -7.32 -5.56
CA MET A 85 -10.75 -7.45 -4.11
C MET A 85 -10.15 -6.18 -3.51
N PHE A 86 -10.59 -5.86 -2.29
CA PHE A 86 -10.00 -4.81 -1.47
C PHE A 86 -10.01 -5.17 0.01
N GLY A 87 -9.11 -4.52 0.77
CA GLY A 87 -8.92 -4.78 2.19
C GLY A 87 -8.04 -6.01 2.50
N GLU A 88 -7.57 -6.71 1.48
CA GLU A 88 -6.58 -7.79 1.56
C GLU A 88 -5.30 -7.34 2.27
N ILE A 89 -4.87 -6.10 2.04
CA ILE A 89 -3.63 -5.57 2.62
C ILE A 89 -3.71 -5.55 4.14
N GLY A 90 -4.75 -4.89 4.67
CA GLY A 90 -4.93 -4.80 6.12
C GLY A 90 -5.22 -6.14 6.78
N ALA A 91 -5.93 -7.02 6.06
CA ALA A 91 -6.26 -8.35 6.57
C ALA A 91 -5.06 -9.29 6.67
N LEU A 92 -4.28 -9.41 5.59
CA LEU A 92 -3.21 -10.40 5.46
C LEU A 92 -1.88 -9.90 6.01
N PHE A 93 -1.52 -8.64 5.74
CA PHE A 93 -0.26 -8.05 6.21
C PHE A 93 -0.39 -7.37 7.57
N ARG A 94 -1.59 -7.40 8.18
CA ARG A 94 -1.90 -6.84 9.51
C ARG A 94 -1.57 -5.35 9.61
N LEU A 95 -1.77 -4.63 8.51
CA LEU A 95 -1.60 -3.18 8.44
C LEU A 95 -2.93 -2.47 8.70
N PRO A 96 -2.91 -1.21 9.18
CA PRO A 96 -4.08 -0.35 9.07
C PRO A 96 -4.54 -0.23 7.62
N ARG A 97 -5.83 0.05 7.37
CA ARG A 97 -6.30 0.37 6.01
C ARG A 97 -5.46 1.51 5.44
N ILE A 98 -4.88 1.29 4.27
CA ILE A 98 -4.04 2.28 3.57
C ILE A 98 -4.84 3.24 2.68
N ALA A 99 -6.16 3.05 2.60
CA ALA A 99 -7.10 3.85 1.82
C ALA A 99 -8.53 3.72 2.37
N ASP A 100 -9.34 4.76 2.16
CA ASP A 100 -10.80 4.65 2.26
C ASP A 100 -11.32 3.90 1.01
N VAL A 101 -12.36 3.10 1.20
CA VAL A 101 -13.10 2.46 0.09
C VAL A 101 -14.58 2.78 0.26
N THR A 102 -15.17 3.45 -0.72
CA THR A 102 -16.55 3.96 -0.66
C THR A 102 -17.35 3.48 -1.86
N ALA A 103 -18.57 2.98 -1.65
CA ALA A 103 -19.45 2.60 -2.76
C ALA A 103 -19.88 3.84 -3.57
N THR A 104 -19.70 3.81 -4.90
CA THR A 104 -20.13 4.90 -5.80
C THR A 104 -21.53 4.67 -6.36
N LYS A 105 -21.96 3.40 -6.41
CA LYS A 105 -23.30 2.95 -6.82
C LYS A 105 -23.78 1.81 -5.91
N PRO A 106 -25.08 1.43 -5.94
CA PRO A 106 -25.55 0.29 -5.16
C PRO A 106 -24.70 -0.94 -5.48
N SER A 107 -24.11 -1.51 -4.45
CA SER A 107 -23.06 -2.52 -4.58
C SER A 107 -23.34 -3.71 -3.68
N VAL A 108 -22.79 -4.87 -4.04
CA VAL A 108 -22.83 -6.09 -3.25
C VAL A 108 -21.41 -6.58 -3.09
N VAL A 109 -21.01 -6.84 -1.85
CA VAL A 109 -19.70 -7.38 -1.52
C VAL A 109 -19.85 -8.73 -0.82
N LEU A 110 -18.87 -9.60 -1.04
CA LEU A 110 -18.64 -10.74 -0.16
C LEU A 110 -17.60 -10.34 0.87
N GLU A 111 -18.01 -10.22 2.14
CA GLU A 111 -17.17 -9.92 3.29
C GLU A 111 -16.59 -11.23 3.84
N LEU A 112 -15.27 -11.34 3.86
CA LEU A 112 -14.51 -12.52 4.26
C LEU A 112 -13.62 -12.21 5.47
N PRO A 113 -13.60 -13.05 6.50
CA PRO A 113 -12.55 -13.02 7.52
C PRO A 113 -11.17 -13.25 6.89
N GLY A 114 -10.16 -12.48 7.32
CA GLY A 114 -8.81 -12.59 6.77
C GLY A 114 -8.14 -13.95 6.99
N ASP A 115 -8.46 -14.63 8.09
CA ASP A 115 -7.95 -15.97 8.42
C ASP A 115 -8.49 -17.07 7.48
N VAL A 116 -9.71 -16.90 6.96
CA VAL A 116 -10.29 -17.76 5.92
C VAL A 116 -9.48 -17.68 4.64
N LEU A 117 -9.09 -16.46 4.22
CA LEU A 117 -8.25 -16.26 3.05
C LEU A 117 -6.81 -16.73 3.30
N GLU A 118 -6.25 -16.41 4.47
CA GLU A 118 -4.91 -16.83 4.91
C GLU A 118 -4.74 -18.36 4.84
N LYS A 119 -5.77 -19.12 5.22
CA LYS A 119 -5.76 -20.59 5.14
C LYS A 119 -5.58 -21.13 3.72
N ILE A 120 -6.16 -20.47 2.71
CA ILE A 120 -5.99 -20.87 1.31
C ILE A 120 -4.56 -20.55 0.85
N ILE A 121 -4.03 -19.41 1.28
CA ILE A 121 -2.70 -18.92 0.87
C ILE A 121 -1.58 -19.77 1.50
N ALA A 122 -1.73 -20.21 2.74
CA ALA A 122 -0.68 -20.88 3.52
C ALA A 122 -0.10 -22.15 2.85
N GLY A 123 -0.85 -22.79 1.96
CA GLY A 123 -0.40 -23.98 1.21
C GLY A 123 0.03 -23.73 -0.23
N ARG A 124 0.01 -22.48 -0.70
CA ARG A 124 0.05 -22.13 -2.14
C ARG A 124 1.04 -21.00 -2.42
N PRO A 125 2.34 -21.31 -2.60
CA PRO A 125 3.38 -20.31 -2.84
C PRO A 125 3.08 -19.37 -4.02
N GLU A 126 2.47 -19.88 -5.09
CA GLU A 126 2.12 -19.08 -6.27
C GLU A 126 1.07 -18.03 -5.95
N LEU A 127 0.04 -18.38 -5.15
CA LEU A 127 -0.95 -17.41 -4.66
C LEU A 127 -0.31 -16.36 -3.77
N HIS A 128 0.54 -16.80 -2.84
CA HIS A 128 1.24 -15.89 -1.93
C HIS A 128 2.09 -14.88 -2.70
N SER A 129 2.89 -15.33 -3.68
CA SER A 129 3.71 -14.45 -4.51
C SER A 129 2.87 -13.43 -5.26
N ARG A 130 1.74 -13.85 -5.86
CA ARG A 130 0.82 -12.92 -6.54
C ARG A 130 0.20 -11.89 -5.61
N LEU A 131 -0.15 -12.29 -4.38
CA LEU A 131 -0.66 -11.36 -3.36
C LEU A 131 0.38 -10.33 -2.97
N VAL A 132 1.63 -10.76 -2.77
CA VAL A 132 2.73 -9.87 -2.44
C VAL A 132 3.03 -8.89 -3.59
N GLU A 133 2.99 -9.36 -4.84
CA GLU A 133 3.15 -8.50 -6.02
C GLU A 133 2.08 -7.41 -6.09
N GLU A 134 0.80 -7.77 -5.96
CA GLU A 134 -0.29 -6.80 -5.99
C GLU A 134 -0.29 -5.86 -4.80
N TYR A 135 0.06 -6.39 -3.62
CA TYR A 135 0.30 -5.61 -2.43
C TYR A 135 1.34 -4.51 -2.68
N HIS A 136 2.52 -4.88 -3.19
CA HIS A 136 3.60 -3.95 -3.51
C HIS A 136 3.15 -2.88 -4.51
N LYS A 137 2.42 -3.26 -5.57
CA LYS A 137 1.91 -2.28 -6.53
C LYS A 137 0.96 -1.28 -5.88
N ARG A 138 -0.01 -1.76 -5.09
CA ARG A 138 -1.04 -0.93 -4.45
C ARG A 138 -0.46 0.01 -3.41
N ILE A 139 0.45 -0.47 -2.56
CA ILE A 139 1.08 0.35 -1.53
C ILE A 139 2.01 1.40 -2.14
N THR A 140 2.80 1.03 -3.17
CA THR A 140 3.64 1.98 -3.90
C THR A 140 2.82 3.07 -4.57
N ARG A 141 1.78 2.69 -5.32
CA ARG A 141 0.89 3.65 -5.98
C ARG A 141 0.26 4.60 -4.97
N THR A 142 -0.28 4.05 -3.89
CA THR A 142 -0.91 4.85 -2.81
C THR A 142 0.09 5.85 -2.24
N ALA A 143 1.26 5.38 -1.80
CA ALA A 143 2.29 6.23 -1.22
C ALA A 143 2.78 7.34 -2.17
N LEU A 144 2.91 7.05 -3.47
CA LEU A 144 3.30 8.03 -4.48
C LEU A 144 2.23 9.12 -4.71
N HIS A 145 0.95 8.78 -4.66
CA HIS A 145 -0.11 9.79 -4.79
C HIS A 145 -0.31 10.65 -3.54
N THR A 146 0.20 10.22 -2.38
CA THR A 146 -0.15 10.80 -1.08
C THR A 146 1.02 11.44 -0.37
N ALA A 147 2.26 11.00 -0.66
CA ALA A 147 3.45 11.67 -0.17
C ALA A 147 3.50 13.10 -0.73
N PRO A 148 3.62 14.14 0.11
CA PRO A 148 3.65 15.53 -0.35
C PRO A 148 4.72 15.82 -1.41
N LEU A 149 5.83 15.07 -1.36
CA LEU A 149 6.92 15.16 -2.33
C LEU A 149 6.48 14.81 -3.76
N PHE A 150 5.49 13.91 -3.91
CA PHE A 150 5.10 13.34 -5.20
C PHE A 150 3.65 13.63 -5.59
N SER A 151 2.77 13.97 -4.65
CA SER A 151 1.33 14.10 -4.87
C SER A 151 0.94 15.10 -5.97
N HIS A 152 1.81 16.04 -6.32
CA HIS A 152 1.58 17.07 -7.33
C HIS A 152 2.05 16.66 -8.75
N LEU A 153 2.72 15.52 -8.88
CA LEU A 153 3.27 15.04 -10.13
C LEU A 153 2.19 14.43 -11.03
N PRO A 154 2.38 14.48 -12.36
CA PRO A 154 1.46 13.84 -13.29
C PRO A 154 1.56 12.30 -13.21
N ASP A 155 0.46 11.61 -13.53
CA ASP A 155 0.33 10.17 -13.31
C ASP A 155 1.36 9.34 -14.08
N ASP A 156 1.77 9.77 -15.28
CA ASP A 156 2.83 9.12 -16.07
C ASP A 156 4.19 9.14 -15.35
N LEU A 157 4.49 10.23 -14.64
CA LEU A 157 5.70 10.33 -13.83
C LEU A 157 5.60 9.49 -12.55
N LEU A 158 4.41 9.41 -11.95
CA LEU A 158 4.17 8.54 -10.80
C LEU A 158 4.30 7.06 -11.17
N GLU A 159 3.85 6.65 -12.35
CA GLU A 159 4.07 5.29 -12.87
C GLU A 159 5.56 5.00 -13.04
N ARG A 160 6.33 5.92 -13.63
CA ARG A 160 7.78 5.78 -13.75
C ARG A 160 8.49 5.70 -12.39
N LEU A 161 8.04 6.47 -11.41
CA LEU A 161 8.54 6.39 -10.04
C LEU A 161 8.20 5.02 -9.43
N ALA A 162 6.98 4.52 -9.63
CA ALA A 162 6.56 3.22 -9.13
C ALA A 162 7.44 2.09 -9.66
N ASP A 163 7.82 2.15 -10.95
CA ASP A 163 8.70 1.16 -11.59
C ASP A 163 10.14 1.17 -11.05
N GLN A 164 10.61 2.30 -10.52
CA GLN A 164 11.94 2.43 -9.90
C GLN A 164 11.92 2.22 -8.38
N ALA A 165 10.74 2.19 -7.77
CA ALA A 165 10.60 2.03 -6.33
C ALA A 165 10.74 0.56 -5.91
N SER A 166 11.50 0.33 -4.85
CA SER A 166 11.48 -0.95 -4.13
C SER A 166 10.82 -0.74 -2.76
N LEU A 167 9.93 -1.65 -2.36
CA LEU A 167 9.35 -1.61 -1.02
C LEU A 167 10.29 -2.32 -0.04
N VAL A 168 10.65 -1.64 1.05
CA VAL A 168 11.50 -2.20 2.11
C VAL A 168 10.79 -2.14 3.46
N GLY A 169 10.86 -3.24 4.22
CA GLY A 169 10.34 -3.33 5.58
C GLY A 169 11.47 -3.31 6.61
N ILE A 170 11.35 -2.47 7.63
CA ILE A 170 12.36 -2.34 8.69
C ILE A 170 11.70 -2.59 10.05
N PRO A 171 12.24 -3.50 10.89
CA PRO A 171 11.69 -3.76 12.22
C PRO A 171 11.95 -2.61 13.18
N ALA A 172 11.20 -2.56 14.29
CA ALA A 172 11.45 -1.59 15.36
C ALA A 172 12.90 -1.70 15.88
N GLY A 173 13.55 -0.56 16.07
CA GLY A 173 14.96 -0.45 16.45
C GLY A 173 15.95 -0.64 15.29
N GLY A 174 15.49 -1.00 14.09
CA GLY A 174 16.35 -1.13 12.91
C GLY A 174 16.84 0.24 12.41
N SER A 175 18.15 0.37 12.20
CA SER A 175 18.74 1.53 11.51
C SER A 175 18.54 1.40 10.00
N ILE A 176 18.08 2.46 9.36
CA ILE A 176 17.77 2.48 7.91
C ILE A 176 18.90 3.15 7.14
N VAL A 177 19.46 4.24 7.71
CA VAL A 177 20.71 4.86 7.28
C VAL A 177 21.49 5.24 8.52
N MET A 178 22.82 5.20 8.45
CA MET A 178 23.69 5.63 9.55
C MET A 178 24.47 6.86 9.15
N GLN A 179 24.67 7.77 10.11
CA GLN A 179 25.51 8.94 9.92
C GLN A 179 26.92 8.53 9.46
N ASP A 180 27.54 9.39 8.65
CA ASP A 180 28.88 9.25 8.08
C ASP A 180 29.05 8.11 7.05
N GLU A 181 28.00 7.31 6.80
CA GLU A 181 27.99 6.36 5.68
C GLU A 181 27.71 7.06 4.34
N GLN A 182 28.20 6.48 3.25
CA GLN A 182 27.85 6.97 1.92
C GLN A 182 26.39 6.64 1.61
N GLY A 183 25.63 7.63 1.14
CA GLY A 183 24.27 7.38 0.66
C GLY A 183 24.24 6.68 -0.69
N ASP A 184 23.28 5.78 -0.85
CA ASP A 184 23.01 4.99 -2.05
C ASP A 184 21.55 5.07 -2.51
N ALA A 185 20.67 5.55 -1.64
CA ALA A 185 19.23 5.61 -1.83
C ALA A 185 18.57 6.72 -1.00
N LEU A 186 17.36 7.13 -1.41
CA LEU A 186 16.44 7.91 -0.59
C LEU A 186 15.19 7.09 -0.28
N TYR A 187 14.48 7.50 0.76
CA TYR A 187 13.36 6.75 1.30
C TYR A 187 12.14 7.63 1.47
N VAL A 188 10.96 7.09 1.16
CA VAL A 188 9.66 7.69 1.49
C VAL A 188 8.90 6.73 2.39
N ILE A 189 8.56 7.18 3.61
CA ILE A 189 7.90 6.34 4.60
C ILE A 189 6.47 6.11 4.15
N VAL A 190 6.07 4.86 3.96
CA VAL A 190 4.67 4.53 3.65
C VAL A 190 3.87 4.45 4.94
N HIS A 191 4.37 3.69 5.92
CA HIS A 191 3.74 3.60 7.23
C HIS A 191 4.77 3.42 8.35
N GLY A 192 4.36 3.77 9.58
CA GLY A 192 5.18 3.72 10.77
C GLY A 192 5.87 5.05 11.06
N SER A 193 6.88 5.02 11.94
CA SER A 193 7.62 6.22 12.35
C SER A 193 9.08 5.92 12.63
N VAL A 194 9.91 6.94 12.42
CA VAL A 194 11.36 6.90 12.63
C VAL A 194 11.80 8.11 13.45
N THR A 195 12.93 7.97 14.12
CA THR A 195 13.66 9.10 14.71
C THR A 195 14.92 9.36 13.90
N VAL A 196 15.26 10.65 13.78
CA VAL A 196 16.49 11.11 13.12
C VAL A 196 17.40 11.68 14.20
N THR A 197 18.56 11.06 14.37
CA THR A 197 19.54 11.43 15.39
C THR A 197 20.86 11.80 14.74
N GLN A 198 21.44 12.93 15.17
CA GLN A 198 22.76 13.38 14.74
C GLN A 198 23.73 13.29 15.90
N GLU A 199 24.89 12.68 15.67
CA GLU A 199 26.01 12.71 16.62
C GLU A 199 26.64 14.10 16.62
N THR A 200 26.78 14.68 17.80
CA THR A 200 27.37 16.02 18.02
C THR A 200 28.47 15.96 19.08
N ALA A 201 29.20 17.05 19.27
CA ALA A 201 30.23 17.14 20.32
C ALA A 201 29.67 16.89 21.74
N ASP A 202 28.39 17.20 21.97
CA ASP A 202 27.70 17.02 23.26
C ASP A 202 26.99 15.65 23.35
N GLY A 203 27.18 14.77 22.36
CA GLY A 203 26.54 13.46 22.24
C GLY A 203 25.41 13.39 21.19
N PRO A 204 24.71 12.26 21.10
CA PRO A 204 23.65 12.05 20.13
C PRO A 204 22.44 12.94 20.44
N ARG A 205 21.97 13.67 19.43
CA ARG A 205 20.82 14.56 19.54
C ARG A 205 19.75 14.15 18.54
N GLU A 206 18.52 13.96 19.02
CA GLU A 206 17.35 13.84 18.16
C GLU A 206 17.07 15.19 17.48
N ILE A 207 17.06 15.20 16.15
CA ILE A 207 16.85 16.40 15.33
C ILE A 207 15.48 16.42 14.64
N ALA A 208 14.87 15.25 14.43
CA ALA A 208 13.54 15.15 13.84
C ALA A 208 12.87 13.81 14.18
N ARG A 209 11.54 13.76 14.02
CA ARG A 209 10.74 12.54 13.95
C ARG A 209 9.94 12.56 12.67
N LEU A 210 9.99 11.48 11.92
CA LEU A 210 9.30 11.36 10.63
C LEU A 210 8.27 10.22 10.70
N ARG A 211 7.20 10.36 9.91
CA ARG A 211 6.06 9.45 9.86
C ARG A 211 5.66 9.15 8.41
N GLY A 212 4.64 8.32 8.22
CA GLY A 212 4.07 8.05 6.90
C GLY A 212 3.81 9.33 6.08
N GLY A 213 4.27 9.34 4.83
CA GLY A 213 4.27 10.47 3.91
C GLY A 213 5.57 11.27 3.88
N ASP A 214 6.37 11.25 4.96
CA ASP A 214 7.65 11.95 5.02
C ASP A 214 8.76 11.20 4.25
N HIS A 215 9.83 11.89 3.91
CA HIS A 215 10.99 11.33 3.21
C HIS A 215 12.30 11.65 3.93
N PHE A 216 13.35 10.87 3.64
CA PHE A 216 14.70 11.13 4.14
C PHE A 216 15.78 10.56 3.22
N GLY A 217 17.01 11.06 3.39
CA GLY A 217 18.19 10.64 2.63
C GLY A 217 18.48 11.52 1.41
N GLU A 218 17.63 12.49 1.14
CA GLU A 218 17.70 13.49 0.08
C GLU A 218 18.97 14.34 0.13
N ARG A 219 19.48 14.65 1.33
CA ARG A 219 20.70 15.47 1.45
C ARG A 219 21.90 14.83 0.78
N SER A 220 22.17 13.56 1.09
CA SER A 220 23.28 12.81 0.49
C SER A 220 23.09 12.64 -1.02
N PHE A 221 21.84 12.52 -1.48
CA PHE A 221 21.50 12.49 -2.90
C PHE A 221 21.84 13.83 -3.61
N LEU A 222 21.48 14.96 -3.00
CA LEU A 222 21.63 16.29 -3.58
C LEU A 222 23.07 16.83 -3.50
N THR A 223 23.79 16.58 -2.41
CA THR A 223 25.13 17.14 -2.17
C THR A 223 26.26 16.17 -2.53
N GLY A 224 25.98 14.87 -2.61
CA GLY A 224 26.99 13.82 -2.74
C GLY A 224 27.77 13.54 -1.46
N GLU A 225 27.52 14.28 -0.37
CA GLU A 225 28.15 14.08 0.92
C GLU A 225 27.62 12.80 1.60
N ALA A 226 28.35 12.32 2.61
CA ALA A 226 27.90 11.24 3.47
C ALA A 226 26.60 11.61 4.22
N ARG A 227 25.92 10.60 4.76
CA ARG A 227 24.73 10.80 5.59
C ARG A 227 25.06 11.71 6.77
N ASN A 228 24.27 12.76 6.96
CA ASN A 228 24.49 13.74 8.03
C ASN A 228 23.84 13.36 9.37
N ALA A 229 23.04 12.29 9.39
CA ALA A 229 22.34 11.78 10.56
C ALA A 229 22.00 10.30 10.39
N THR A 230 21.77 9.63 11.51
CA THR A 230 21.23 8.27 11.58
C THR A 230 19.71 8.31 11.62
N VAL A 231 19.05 7.41 10.89
CA VAL A 231 17.59 7.25 10.92
C VAL A 231 17.26 5.86 11.44
N THR A 232 16.52 5.79 12.54
CA THR A 232 16.18 4.53 13.22
C THR A 232 14.67 4.38 13.34
N ALA A 233 14.17 3.19 13.02
CA ALA A 233 12.76 2.85 13.12
C ALA A 233 12.30 2.81 14.60
N LEU A 234 11.29 3.61 14.94
CA LEU A 234 10.68 3.60 16.30
C LEU A 234 9.69 2.45 16.47
N MET A 235 9.13 1.99 15.36
CA MET A 235 8.23 0.85 15.23
C MET A 235 8.54 0.13 13.91
N ARG A 236 7.87 -0.99 13.61
CA ARG A 236 7.96 -1.56 12.25
C ARG A 236 7.51 -0.51 11.24
N ILE A 237 8.35 -0.25 10.24
CA ILE A 237 8.04 0.65 9.13
C ILE A 237 8.08 -0.10 7.81
N GLU A 238 7.39 0.47 6.82
CA GLU A 238 7.67 0.22 5.42
C GLU A 238 7.96 1.54 4.72
N ALA A 239 8.90 1.50 3.79
CA ALA A 239 9.30 2.65 3.00
C ALA A 239 9.48 2.26 1.53
N LEU A 240 9.17 3.18 0.64
CA LEU A 240 9.66 3.14 -0.73
C LEU A 240 11.12 3.55 -0.71
N ARG A 241 11.99 2.70 -1.25
CA ARG A 241 13.41 2.95 -1.46
C ARG A 241 13.64 3.20 -2.94
N PHE A 242 14.23 4.34 -3.25
CA PHE A 242 14.70 4.71 -4.58
C PHE A 242 16.22 4.75 -4.54
N ASP A 243 16.88 3.94 -5.37
CA ASP A 243 18.33 4.07 -5.52
C ASP A 243 18.70 5.39 -6.22
N PHE A 244 19.92 5.87 -5.97
CA PHE A 244 20.38 7.12 -6.54
C PHE A 244 20.39 7.11 -8.08
N PRO A 245 20.91 6.08 -8.77
CA PRO A 245 20.94 6.09 -10.24
C PRO A 245 19.55 6.16 -10.89
N GLY A 246 18.60 5.35 -10.41
CA GLY A 246 17.23 5.31 -10.91
C GLY A 246 16.51 6.62 -10.65
N PHE A 247 16.66 7.18 -9.44
CA PHE A 247 16.03 8.46 -9.10
C PHE A 247 16.65 9.66 -9.83
N GLN A 248 17.98 9.65 -10.04
CA GLN A 248 18.68 10.65 -10.85
C GLN A 248 18.18 10.65 -12.31
N ALA A 249 17.91 9.47 -12.88
CA ALA A 249 17.37 9.37 -14.23
C ALA A 249 16.00 10.05 -14.33
N ILE A 250 15.15 9.95 -13.30
CA ILE A 250 13.85 10.62 -13.22
C ILE A 250 14.03 12.14 -13.07
N ILE A 251 14.88 12.61 -12.16
CA ILE A 251 15.12 14.05 -11.96
C ILE A 251 15.69 14.71 -13.22
N ARG A 252 16.55 14.03 -13.98
CA ARG A 252 17.09 14.56 -15.24
C ARG A 252 15.97 14.86 -16.25
N ASP A 253 14.96 14.00 -16.29
CA ASP A 253 13.81 14.16 -17.19
C ASP A 253 12.76 15.13 -16.61
N TYR A 254 12.76 15.32 -15.27
CA TYR A 254 11.85 16.23 -14.56
C TYR A 254 12.55 17.03 -13.44
N PRO A 255 13.30 18.10 -13.80
CA PRO A 255 14.14 18.82 -12.83
C PRO A 255 13.41 19.45 -11.65
N ALA A 256 12.14 19.83 -11.84
CA ALA A 256 11.31 20.42 -10.78
C ALA A 256 11.11 19.50 -9.57
N LEU A 257 11.24 18.17 -9.74
CA LEU A 257 11.21 17.23 -8.63
C LEU A 257 12.38 17.42 -7.66
N GLY A 258 13.57 17.75 -8.18
CA GLY A 258 14.74 18.01 -7.35
C GLY A 258 14.64 19.29 -6.53
N ASP A 259 13.85 20.27 -6.98
CA ASP A 259 13.60 21.50 -6.23
C ASP A 259 12.65 21.29 -5.05
N GLY A 260 11.70 20.34 -5.16
CA GLY A 260 10.79 19.97 -4.08
C GLY A 260 11.43 19.21 -2.92
N MET A 261 12.70 18.82 -3.06
CA MET A 261 13.49 18.11 -2.03
C MET A 261 14.39 19.03 -1.20
N LYS A 262 14.42 20.33 -1.50
CA LYS A 262 15.25 21.33 -0.80
C LYS A 262 14.48 21.99 0.34
#